data_AF-E4XIL5-F1
#
_entry.id   AF-E4XIL5-F1
#
_cell.length_a   1.000
_cell.length_b   1.000
_cell.length_c   1.000
_cell.angle_alpha   90.00
_cell.angle_beta   90.00
_cell.angle_gamma   90.00
#
_symmetry.space_group_name_H-M   'P 1'
#
loop_
_entity.id
_entity.type
_entity.pdbx_description
1 polymer ?
#
loop_
_entity_poly.entity_id
_entity_poly.type
_entity_poly.pdbx_seq_one_letter_code
_entity_poly.pdbx_strand_id
1 'polypeptide(L)'
;MTINVIYSPGNAYHMSRKEIIEWVNDTLFTNIVKIGDLGEGSHYCQLLDMIFPDIVQMRKVKWNCKHEIDKIKNYKVLQEAFKYADIDKIIPINDLTKTGYR
;
A
#
# COMPACT_ATOMS: atom_id res chain seq x y z
N MET A 1 -11.61 10.60 -12.18
CA MET A 1 -12.74 10.08 -11.39
C MET A 1 -12.33 8.70 -10.92
N THR A 2 -12.33 8.45 -9.62
CA THR A 2 -11.95 7.15 -9.03
C THR A 2 -13.20 6.32 -8.80
N ILE A 3 -13.08 4.99 -8.84
CA ILE A 3 -14.18 4.07 -8.51
C ILE A 3 -13.83 3.45 -7.17
N ASN A 4 -14.57 3.81 -6.12
CA ASN A 4 -14.40 3.23 -4.80
C ASN A 4 -15.00 1.82 -4.77
N VAL A 5 -14.23 0.84 -4.31
CA VAL A 5 -14.64 -0.56 -4.20
C VAL A 5 -14.87 -0.91 -2.72
N ILE A 6 -16.05 -1.46 -2.41
CA ILE A 6 -16.37 -1.97 -1.07
C ILE A 6 -16.15 -3.47 -1.07
N TYR A 7 -15.27 -3.95 -0.18
CA TYR A 7 -15.09 -5.38 0.03
C TYR A 7 -16.39 -6.04 0.51
N SER A 8 -16.83 -7.09 -0.19
CA SER A 8 -18.02 -7.89 0.13
C SER A 8 -17.65 -9.37 0.06
N PRO A 9 -17.67 -10.14 1.17
CA PRO A 9 -17.16 -11.51 1.22
C PRO A 9 -17.81 -12.47 0.21
N GLY A 10 -19.08 -12.25 -0.15
CA GLY A 10 -19.81 -13.14 -1.05
C GLY A 10 -19.43 -13.05 -2.54
N ASN A 11 -18.77 -11.96 -2.95
CA ASN A 11 -18.40 -11.68 -4.35
C ASN A 11 -16.91 -11.32 -4.51
N ALA A 12 -16.08 -11.53 -3.49
CA ALA A 12 -14.66 -11.19 -3.54
C ALA A 12 -13.87 -12.32 -4.21
N TYR A 13 -13.05 -11.99 -5.21
CA TYR A 13 -11.98 -12.89 -5.63
C TYR A 13 -10.89 -12.89 -4.55
N HIS A 14 -10.62 -14.06 -3.98
CA HIS A 14 -9.64 -14.22 -2.91
C HIS A 14 -8.32 -14.70 -3.49
N MET A 15 -7.31 -13.83 -3.49
CA MET A 15 -5.94 -14.22 -3.79
C MET A 15 -5.25 -14.78 -2.53
N SER A 16 -4.48 -15.85 -2.70
CA SER A 16 -3.56 -16.35 -1.69
C SER A 16 -2.41 -15.37 -1.44
N ARG A 17 -1.72 -15.52 -0.30
CA ARG A 17 -0.52 -14.70 0.01
C ARG A 17 0.56 -14.81 -1.07
N LYS A 18 0.72 -15.99 -1.66
CA LYS A 18 1.71 -16.24 -2.71
C LYS A 18 1.33 -15.47 -3.99
N GLU A 19 0.07 -15.58 -4.41
CA GLU A 19 -0.43 -14.87 -5.60
C GLU A 19 -0.33 -13.35 -5.44
N ILE A 20 -0.60 -12.80 -4.25
CA ILE A 20 -0.43 -11.36 -4.00
C ILE A 20 1.03 -10.95 -4.15
N ILE A 21 1.98 -11.72 -3.60
CA ILE A 21 3.41 -11.42 -3.70
C ILE A 21 3.87 -11.47 -5.16
N GLU A 22 3.49 -12.52 -5.90
CA GLU A 22 3.80 -12.68 -7.32
C GLU A 22 3.25 -11.50 -8.12
N TRP A 23 1.97 -11.15 -7.92
CA TRP A 23 1.35 -10.02 -8.60
C TRP A 23 2.06 -8.69 -8.32
N VAL A 24 2.41 -8.39 -7.06
CA VAL A 24 3.12 -7.15 -6.73
C VAL A 24 4.51 -7.13 -7.36
N ASN A 25 5.25 -8.24 -7.30
CA ASN A 25 6.58 -8.34 -7.89
C ASN A 25 6.56 -8.15 -9.40
N ASP A 26 5.61 -8.77 -10.10
CA ASP A 26 5.45 -8.63 -11.54
C ASP A 26 5.02 -7.21 -11.93
N THR A 27 4.17 -6.58 -11.11
CA THR A 27 3.64 -5.23 -11.40
C THR A 27 4.67 -4.13 -11.13
N LEU A 28 5.40 -4.22 -10.02
CA LEU A 28 6.31 -3.17 -9.55
C LEU A 28 7.78 -3.44 -9.90
N PHE A 29 8.08 -4.58 -10.50
CA PHE A 29 9.44 -5.07 -10.73
C PHE A 29 10.25 -5.16 -9.42
N THR A 30 9.63 -5.73 -8.38
CA THR A 30 10.23 -5.91 -7.05
C THR A 30 10.56 -7.38 -6.77
N ASN A 31 11.30 -7.63 -5.68
CA ASN A 31 11.65 -8.97 -5.22
C ASN A 31 11.20 -9.19 -3.76
N ILE A 32 9.92 -8.93 -3.49
CA ILE A 32 9.30 -9.17 -2.20
C ILE A 32 9.26 -10.68 -1.94
N VAL A 33 9.68 -11.08 -0.73
CA VAL A 33 9.69 -12.49 -0.33
C VAL A 33 8.59 -12.77 0.68
N LYS A 34 8.26 -11.80 1.54
CA LYS A 34 7.26 -11.97 2.60
C LYS A 34 6.14 -10.97 2.43
N ILE A 35 4.90 -11.43 2.66
CA ILE A 35 3.73 -10.55 2.62
C ILE A 35 3.87 -9.39 3.63
N GLY A 36 4.59 -9.61 4.74
CA GLY A 36 4.86 -8.58 5.74
C GLY A 36 5.68 -7.40 5.23
N ASP A 37 6.44 -7.55 4.15
CA ASP A 37 7.24 -6.48 3.54
C ASP A 37 6.31 -5.43 2.88
N LEU A 38 5.09 -5.81 2.46
CA LEU A 38 4.06 -4.86 2.03
C LEU A 38 3.60 -3.96 3.19
N GLY A 39 3.76 -4.42 4.43
CA GLY A 39 3.43 -3.65 5.63
C GLY A 39 4.28 -2.40 5.84
N GLU A 40 5.37 -2.22 5.09
CA GLU A 40 6.16 -0.99 5.10
C GLU A 40 5.45 0.20 4.44
N GLY A 41 4.44 -0.07 3.59
CA GLY A 41 3.63 0.95 2.93
C GLY A 41 4.26 1.61 1.71
N SER A 42 5.54 1.37 1.43
CA SER A 42 6.25 1.88 0.24
C SER A 42 5.64 1.35 -1.07
N HIS A 43 5.39 0.05 -1.15
CA HIS A 43 4.79 -0.61 -2.30
C HIS A 43 3.38 -0.09 -2.60
N TYR A 44 2.58 0.22 -1.57
CA TYR A 44 1.26 0.84 -1.76
C TYR A 44 1.35 2.25 -2.34
N CYS A 45 2.36 3.03 -1.95
CA CYS A 45 2.63 4.35 -2.55
C CYS A 45 2.95 4.20 -4.04
N GLN A 46 3.81 3.24 -4.40
CA GLN A 46 4.19 3.01 -5.79
C GLN A 46 3.02 2.51 -6.65
N LEU A 47 2.20 1.58 -6.13
CA LEU A 47 0.99 1.13 -6.81
C LEU A 47 0.03 2.28 -7.08
N LEU A 48 -0.14 3.19 -6.12
CA LEU A 48 -1.01 4.33 -6.30
C LEU A 48 -0.47 5.31 -7.36
N ASP A 49 0.85 5.53 -7.39
CA ASP A 49 1.53 6.37 -8.38
C ASP A 49 1.38 5.81 -9.81
N MET A 50 1.35 4.48 -9.98
CA MET A 50 1.05 3.84 -11.26
C MET A 50 -0.38 4.08 -11.74
N ILE A 51 -1.34 4.16 -10.82
CA ILE A 51 -2.75 4.39 -11.14
C ILE A 51 -3.01 5.88 -11.38
N PHE A 52 -2.40 6.74 -10.57
CA PHE A 52 -2.52 8.19 -10.61
C PHE A 52 -1.13 8.82 -10.63
N PRO A 53 -0.57 9.08 -11.82
CA PRO A 53 0.74 9.70 -11.93
C PRO A 53 0.79 11.05 -11.19
N ASP A 54 1.95 11.33 -10.57
CA ASP A 54 2.30 12.61 -9.93
C ASP A 54 1.52 13.00 -8.66
N ILE A 55 0.56 12.20 -8.20
CA ILE A 55 -0.16 12.52 -6.94
C ILE A 55 0.61 12.08 -5.69
N VAL A 56 1.49 11.10 -5.83
CA VAL A 56 2.24 10.54 -4.71
C VAL A 56 3.55 11.28 -4.60
N GLN A 57 3.86 11.79 -3.40
CA GLN A 57 5.15 12.43 -3.14
C GLN A 57 6.27 11.38 -3.01
N MET A 58 6.62 10.71 -4.11
CA MET A 58 7.54 9.56 -4.14
C MET A 58 8.92 9.85 -3.53
N ARG A 59 9.38 11.11 -3.60
CA ARG A 59 10.63 11.56 -2.93
C ARG A 59 10.59 11.43 -1.40
N LYS A 60 9.40 11.44 -0.78
CA LYS A 60 9.22 11.30 0.67
C LYS A 60 9.11 9.84 1.11
N VAL A 61 8.88 8.91 0.19
CA VAL A 61 8.72 7.47 0.48
C VAL A 61 10.04 6.88 0.97
N LYS A 62 9.95 6.07 2.02
CA LYS A 62 11.04 5.31 2.64
C LYS A 62 11.01 3.88 2.12
N TRP A 63 12.03 3.53 1.35
CA TRP A 63 12.15 2.21 0.72
C TRP A 63 12.82 1.15 1.60
N ASN A 64 13.64 1.59 2.56
CA ASN A 64 14.36 0.71 3.48
C ASN A 64 13.93 1.04 4.90
N CYS A 65 12.69 0.70 5.27
CA CYS A 65 12.14 0.99 6.59
C CYS A 65 12.86 0.17 7.65
N LYS A 66 13.54 0.83 8.60
CA LYS A 66 14.20 0.15 9.74
C LYS A 66 13.38 0.24 11.01
N HIS A 67 12.57 1.29 11.11
CA HIS A 67 11.79 1.59 12.30
C HIS A 67 10.33 1.80 11.96
N GLU A 68 9.46 1.61 12.95
CA GLU A 68 8.02 1.84 12.80
C GLU A 68 7.71 3.26 12.29
N ILE A 69 8.49 4.26 12.72
CA ILE A 69 8.32 5.65 12.30
C ILE A 69 8.53 5.84 10.79
N ASP A 70 9.32 4.98 10.14
CA ASP A 70 9.50 5.02 8.68
C ASP A 70 8.23 4.52 7.98
N LYS A 71 7.60 3.48 8.52
CA LYS A 71 6.30 2.98 8.03
C LYS A 71 5.22 4.04 8.19
N ILE A 72 5.17 4.71 9.35
CA ILE A 72 4.22 5.82 9.60
C ILE A 72 4.39 6.92 8.56
N LYS A 73 5.63 7.27 8.19
CA LYS A 73 5.88 8.28 7.14
C LYS A 73 5.33 7.83 5.79
N ASN A 74 5.53 6.58 5.40
CA ASN A 74 4.96 6.04 4.15
C ASN A 74 3.44 6.07 4.15
N TYR A 75 2.80 5.61 5.22
CA TYR A 75 1.33 5.64 5.31
C TYR A 75 0.76 7.05 5.33
N LYS A 76 1.48 8.05 5.88
CA LYS A 76 1.08 9.46 5.76
C LYS A 76 1.18 9.98 4.33
N VAL A 77 2.22 9.61 3.58
CA VAL A 77 2.32 9.94 2.15
C VAL A 77 1.15 9.32 1.37
N LEU A 78 0.84 8.05 1.65
CA LEU A 78 -0.28 7.35 1.03
C LEU A 78 -1.64 8.01 1.35
N GLN A 79 -1.85 8.41 2.61
CA GLN A 79 -3.06 9.09 3.04
C GLN A 79 -3.25 10.44 2.36
N GLU A 80 -2.17 11.21 2.19
CA GLU A 80 -2.20 12.49 1.47
C GLU A 80 -2.56 12.26 -0.01
N ALA A 81 -1.97 11.25 -0.64
CA ALA A 81 -2.27 10.88 -2.01
C ALA A 81 -3.73 10.42 -2.20
N PHE A 82 -4.29 9.64 -1.26
CA PHE A 82 -5.71 9.26 -1.28
C PHE A 82 -6.62 10.49 -1.27
N LYS A 83 -6.26 11.52 -0.49
CA LYS A 83 -7.01 12.78 -0.45
C LYS A 83 -6.96 13.52 -1.79
N TYR A 84 -5.81 13.56 -2.46
CA TYR A 84 -5.71 14.17 -3.80
C TYR A 84 -6.46 13.36 -4.87
N ALA A 85 -6.53 12.04 -4.72
CA ALA A 85 -7.27 11.15 -5.61
C ALA A 85 -8.77 11.06 -5.29
N ASP A 86 -9.28 11.79 -4.30
CA ASP A 86 -10.68 11.72 -3.86
C ASP A 86 -11.12 10.28 -3.46
N ILE A 87 -10.22 9.55 -2.79
CA ILE A 87 -10.48 8.19 -2.29
C ILE A 87 -10.92 8.29 -0.82
N ASP A 88 -12.20 8.01 -0.56
CA ASP A 88 -12.82 8.09 0.78
C ASP A 88 -12.58 6.82 1.64
N LYS A 89 -11.35 6.31 1.60
CA LYS A 89 -10.94 5.14 2.40
C LYS A 89 -10.00 5.57 3.51
N ILE A 90 -10.43 5.35 4.75
CA ILE A 90 -9.59 5.59 5.93
C ILE A 90 -8.49 4.52 6.00
N ILE A 91 -7.24 4.99 6.12
CA ILE A 91 -6.05 4.14 6.32
C ILE A 91 -5.77 4.06 7.82
N PRO A 92 -5.94 2.89 8.48
CA PRO A 92 -5.70 2.74 9.91
C PRO A 92 -4.20 2.61 10.21
N ILE A 93 -3.47 3.73 10.13
CA ILE A 93 -1.98 3.76 10.21
C ILE A 93 -1.46 3.04 11.45
N ASN A 94 -2.01 3.33 12.63
CA ASN A 94 -1.54 2.75 13.89
C ASN A 94 -1.64 1.21 13.92
N ASP A 95 -2.66 0.65 13.29
CA ASP A 95 -2.85 -0.80 13.28
C ASP A 95 -1.88 -1.46 12.31
N LEU A 96 -1.69 -0.83 11.13
CA LEU A 96 -0.79 -1.28 10.07
C LEU A 96 0.69 -1.17 10.45
N THR A 97 1.07 -0.24 11.33
CA THR A 97 2.47 -0.07 11.74
C THR A 97 2.87 -0.92 12.93
N LYS A 98 1.94 -1.18 13.86
CA LYS A 98 2.19 -1.97 15.08
C LYS A 98 2.16 -3.47 14.83
N THR A 99 1.28 -3.92 13.95
CA THR A 99 1.15 -5.35 13.65
C THR A 99 2.13 -5.72 12.55
N GLY A 100 3.23 -6.39 12.90
CA GLY A 100 3.82 -7.32 11.94
C GLY A 100 2.73 -8.32 11.59
N TYR A 101 2.31 -8.38 10.32
CA TYR A 101 1.19 -9.20 9.84
C TYR A 101 1.15 -10.57 10.54
N ARG A 102 -0.01 -10.91 11.13
CA ARG A 102 -0.39 -12.28 11.54
C ARG A 102 -0.91 -13.05 10.34
#